data_AF-A0A6D2HHJ1-F1
#
_entry.id   AF-A0A6D2HHJ1-F1
#
_cell.length_a   1.000
_cell.length_b   1.000
_cell.length_c   1.000
_cell.angle_alpha   90.00
_cell.angle_beta   90.00
_cell.angle_gamma   90.00
#
_symmetry.space_group_name_H-M   'P 1'
#
loop_
_entity.id
_entity.type
_entity.pdbx_description
1 polymer ?
#
loop_
_entity_poly.entity_id
_entity_poly.type
_entity_poly.pdbx_seq_one_letter_code
_entity_poly.pdbx_strand_id
1 'polypeptide(L)'
;MQGLKSGDYCVTVLIQDEEMIVSNLGNCKAFLCTREGVAKVLTSDHKAETIENQGGYVAKTRKLELEEDMEFLVLTFNGLWDVVSNQEAADTMLNVLAQEKTPKTFNTVSTAS
;
A
#
# COMPACT_ATOMS: atom_id res chain seq x y z
N MET A 1 29.57 -2.17 -17.45
CA MET A 1 28.78 -1.23 -16.63
C MET A 1 27.34 -1.71 -16.66
N GLN A 2 26.81 -2.23 -15.55
CA GLN A 2 25.36 -2.39 -15.42
C GLN A 2 24.79 -0.97 -15.28
N GLY A 3 23.92 -0.57 -16.20
CA GLY A 3 23.24 0.73 -16.09
C GLY A 3 22.45 0.78 -14.78
N LEU A 4 22.50 1.93 -14.11
CA LEU A 4 21.63 2.21 -12.96
C LEU A 4 20.17 2.11 -13.43
N LYS A 5 19.51 0.99 -13.13
CA LYS A 5 18.06 0.86 -13.30
C LYS A 5 17.41 1.59 -12.13
N SER A 6 17.07 2.86 -12.33
CA SER A 6 16.10 3.55 -11.46
C SER A 6 14.73 2.97 -11.79
N GLY A 7 14.23 2.07 -10.95
CA GLY A 7 12.84 1.65 -11.02
C GLY A 7 12.00 2.62 -10.23
N ASP A 8 11.02 3.27 -10.88
CA ASP A 8 10.01 4.03 -10.17
C ASP A 8 8.94 3.06 -9.67
N TYR A 9 8.77 3.01 -8.35
CA TYR A 9 7.77 2.20 -7.68
C TYR A 9 6.66 3.12 -7.19
N CYS A 10 5.41 2.83 -7.56
CA CYS A 10 4.28 3.68 -7.23
C CYS A 10 3.09 2.84 -6.80
N VAL A 11 2.46 3.23 -5.70
CA VAL A 11 1.12 2.77 -5.33
C VAL A 11 0.23 3.99 -5.18
N THR A 12 -0.91 3.98 -5.85
CA THR A 12 -1.93 5.02 -5.76
C THR A 12 -3.21 4.42 -5.24
N VAL A 13 -3.87 5.13 -4.32
CA VAL A 13 -5.21 4.77 -3.85
C VAL A 13 -6.14 5.96 -4.06
N LEU A 14 -7.25 5.70 -4.76
CA LEU A 14 -8.38 6.61 -4.87
C LEU A 14 -9.51 6.05 -4.00
N ILE A 15 -10.04 6.87 -3.12
CA ILE A 15 -11.23 6.56 -2.32
C ILE A 15 -12.30 7.56 -2.74
N GLN A 16 -13.42 7.05 -3.23
CA GLN A 16 -14.56 7.86 -3.63
C GLN A 16 -15.84 7.11 -3.25
N ASP A 17 -16.69 7.78 -2.46
CA ASP A 17 -17.90 7.19 -1.90
C ASP A 17 -17.58 5.86 -1.17
N GLU A 18 -18.23 4.76 -1.56
CA GLU A 18 -18.00 3.42 -1.03
C GLU A 18 -17.05 2.59 -1.93
N GLU A 19 -16.37 3.21 -2.91
CA GLU A 19 -15.41 2.54 -3.80
C GLU A 19 -13.96 2.94 -3.46
N MET A 20 -13.09 1.94 -3.37
CA MET A 20 -11.64 2.09 -3.33
C MET A 20 -11.00 1.51 -4.59
N ILE A 21 -10.16 2.29 -5.25
CA ILE A 21 -9.35 1.86 -6.39
C ILE A 21 -7.88 1.92 -6.02
N VAL A 22 -7.19 0.78 -6.11
CA VAL A 22 -5.74 0.67 -5.86
C VAL A 22 -5.04 0.34 -7.16
N SER A 23 -4.07 1.17 -7.56
CA SER A 23 -3.18 0.86 -8.69
C SER A 23 -1.75 0.76 -8.18
N ASN A 24 -1.09 -0.36 -8.49
CA ASN A 24 0.30 -0.61 -8.08
C ASN A 24 1.18 -0.85 -9.31
N LEU A 25 2.32 -0.17 -9.32
CA LEU A 25 3.39 -0.37 -10.28
C LEU A 25 4.69 -0.72 -9.55
N GLY A 26 5.09 -1.98 -9.68
CA GLY A 26 6.32 -2.52 -9.10
C GLY A 26 6.15 -3.12 -7.70
N ASN A 27 7.11 -2.93 -6.80
CA ASN A 27 7.24 -3.68 -5.54
C ASN A 27 6.66 -2.97 -4.29
N CYS A 28 5.86 -1.92 -4.47
CA CYS A 28 5.08 -1.38 -3.37
C CYS A 28 4.02 -2.38 -2.91
N LYS A 29 3.59 -2.26 -1.66
CA LYS A 29 2.52 -3.08 -1.09
C LYS A 29 1.43 -2.21 -0.49
N ALA A 30 0.18 -2.60 -0.73
CA ALA A 30 -1.00 -2.10 -0.03
C ALA A 30 -1.77 -3.25 0.61
N PHE A 31 -2.23 -3.05 1.83
CA PHE A 31 -3.18 -3.93 2.51
C PHE A 31 -4.11 -3.13 3.43
N LEU A 32 -5.30 -3.68 3.66
CA LEU A 32 -6.26 -3.17 4.63
C LEU A 32 -6.17 -3.94 5.93
N CYS A 33 -6.46 -3.26 7.02
CA CYS A 33 -6.68 -3.89 8.31
C CYS A 33 -8.14 -3.70 8.72
N THR A 34 -8.77 -4.77 9.17
CA THR A 34 -10.09 -4.70 9.77
C THR A 34 -10.00 -4.24 11.22
N ARG A 35 -11.13 -3.83 11.82
CA ARG A 35 -11.25 -3.53 13.26
C ARG A 35 -10.88 -4.72 14.14
N GLU A 36 -11.05 -5.93 13.64
CA GLU A 36 -10.66 -7.18 14.32
C GLU A 36 -9.17 -7.49 14.16
N GLY A 37 -8.43 -6.65 13.42
CA GLY A 37 -6.99 -6.79 13.21
C GLY A 37 -6.58 -7.71 12.08
N VAL A 38 -7.50 -8.10 11.21
CA VAL A 38 -7.17 -8.99 10.09
C VAL A 38 -6.57 -8.19 8.95
N ALA A 39 -5.36 -8.56 8.51
CA ALA A 39 -4.70 -7.96 7.35
C ALA A 39 -5.16 -8.58 6.02
N LYS A 40 -5.87 -7.79 5.19
CA LYS A 40 -6.36 -8.16 3.84
C LYS A 40 -5.49 -7.51 2.77
N VAL A 41 -4.69 -8.30 2.08
CA VAL A 41 -3.75 -7.82 1.03
C VAL A 41 -4.50 -7.29 -0.19
N LEU A 42 -4.13 -6.08 -0.65
CA LEU A 42 -4.74 -5.43 -1.81
C LEU A 42 -3.94 -5.57 -3.10
N THR A 43 -2.62 -5.64 -2.97
CA THR A 43 -1.68 -5.75 -4.10
C THR A 43 -0.98 -7.10 -4.08
N SER A 44 -0.82 -7.74 -5.23
CA SER A 44 0.11 -8.87 -5.34
C SER A 44 1.53 -8.35 -5.35
N ASP A 45 2.41 -8.91 -4.52
CA ASP A 45 3.84 -8.64 -4.61
C ASP A 45 4.34 -8.99 -6.00
N HIS A 46 4.82 -8.00 -6.74
CA HIS A 46 5.62 -8.27 -7.91
C HIS A 46 7.01 -8.70 -7.44
N LYS A 47 7.19 -9.99 -7.17
CA LYS A 47 8.50 -10.59 -7.39
C LYS A 47 8.83 -10.34 -8.86
N ALA A 48 9.92 -9.61 -9.10
CA ALA A 48 10.30 -9.07 -10.38
C ALA A 48 10.56 -10.17 -11.43
N GLU A 49 9.51 -10.71 -12.06
CA GLU A 49 9.67 -11.72 -13.10
C GLU A 49 8.93 -11.44 -14.41
N THR A 50 8.20 -10.34 -14.58
CA THR A 50 7.51 -10.15 -15.88
C THR A 50 7.20 -8.70 -16.27
N ILE A 51 8.19 -7.82 -16.42
CA ILE A 51 7.95 -6.52 -17.10
C ILE A 51 9.10 -6.08 -18.04
N GLU A 52 10.33 -6.62 -17.93
CA GLU A 52 11.41 -6.20 -18.85
C GLU A 52 11.34 -6.79 -20.25
N ASN A 53 10.66 -7.93 -20.46
CA ASN A 53 10.71 -8.64 -21.74
C ASN A 53 9.72 -8.12 -22.82
N GLN A 54 8.87 -7.12 -22.52
CA GLN A 54 7.84 -6.63 -23.48
C GLN A 54 7.75 -5.11 -23.65
N GLY A 55 8.67 -4.33 -23.07
CA GLY A 55 8.81 -2.90 -23.42
C GLY A 55 7.76 -1.93 -22.85
N GLY A 56 7.09 -2.28 -21.75
CA GLY A 56 6.18 -1.35 -21.06
C GLY A 56 5.90 -1.73 -19.61
N TYR A 57 5.72 -0.73 -18.74
CA TYR A 57 5.34 -0.90 -17.33
C TYR A 57 3.83 -1.15 -17.20
N VAL A 58 3.42 -2.35 -16.76
CA VAL A 58 2.00 -2.67 -16.53
C VAL A 58 1.65 -2.41 -15.07
N ALA A 59 0.87 -1.36 -14.81
CA ALA A 59 0.26 -1.15 -13.49
C ALA A 59 -0.89 -2.13 -13.30
N LYS A 60 -0.99 -2.74 -12.11
CA LYS A 60 -2.12 -3.60 -11.72
C LYS A 60 -3.12 -2.79 -10.92
N THR A 61 -4.34 -2.66 -11.44
CA THR A 61 -5.45 -1.96 -10.78
C THR A 61 -6.44 -2.95 -10.19
N ARG A 62 -6.88 -2.69 -8.96
CA ARG A 62 -7.93 -3.43 -8.25
C ARG A 62 -8.98 -2.45 -7.75
N LYS A 63 -10.25 -2.80 -7.94
CA LYS A 63 -11.40 -2.10 -7.36
C LYS A 63 -11.98 -2.91 -6.21
N LEU A 64 -12.42 -2.23 -5.17
CA LEU A 64 -12.94 -2.79 -3.93
C LEU A 64 -14.08 -1.92 -3.44
N GLU A 65 -15.12 -2.54 -2.90
CA GLU A 65 -16.12 -1.83 -2.09
C GLU A 65 -15.57 -1.68 -0.67
N LEU A 66 -15.83 -0.53 -0.04
CA LEU A 66 -15.51 -0.28 1.35
C LEU A 66 -16.47 -1.04 2.24
N GLU A 67 -15.93 -1.89 3.10
CA GLU A 67 -16.70 -2.64 4.10
C GLU A 67 -16.65 -1.88 5.44
N GLU A 68 -17.73 -1.94 6.23
CA GLU A 68 -17.85 -1.20 7.50
C GLU A 68 -16.76 -1.58 8.53
N ASP A 69 -16.19 -2.77 8.42
CA ASP A 69 -15.16 -3.31 9.31
C ASP A 69 -13.74 -2.88 8.91
N MET A 70 -13.55 -2.21 7.77
CA MET A 70 -12.26 -1.67 7.34
C MET A 70 -11.87 -0.47 8.21
N GLU A 71 -10.72 -0.55 8.88
CA GLU A 71 -10.31 0.46 9.86
C GLU A 71 -9.18 1.36 9.32
N PHE A 72 -8.14 0.76 8.73
CA PHE A 72 -7.04 1.54 8.16
C PHE A 72 -6.37 0.86 6.98
N LEU A 73 -5.82 1.71 6.10
CA LEU A 73 -5.05 1.32 4.92
C LEU A 73 -3.57 1.54 5.19
N VAL A 74 -2.75 0.55 4.85
CA VAL A 74 -1.29 0.65 4.94
C VAL A 74 -0.69 0.59 3.54
N LEU A 75 0.13 1.59 3.22
CA LEU A 75 0.88 1.71 1.97
C LEU A 75 2.37 1.80 2.30
N THR A 76 3.20 0.91 1.77
CA THR A 76 4.64 1.00 2.00
C THR A 76 5.48 0.48 0.83
N PHE A 77 6.76 0.86 0.85
CA PHE A 77 7.80 0.36 -0.03
C PHE A 77 8.56 -0.81 0.61
N ASN A 78 9.25 -1.62 -0.21
CA ASN A 78 9.79 -2.95 0.11
C ASN A 78 10.62 -3.09 1.41
N GLY A 79 11.21 -2.01 1.93
CA GLY A 79 12.09 -2.07 3.10
C GLY A 79 11.43 -2.58 4.39
N LEU A 80 10.10 -2.54 4.51
CA LEU A 80 9.40 -3.02 5.71
C LEU A 80 9.10 -4.53 5.65
N TRP A 81 8.71 -5.06 4.49
CA TRP A 81 8.15 -6.41 4.37
C TRP A 81 9.18 -7.53 4.27
N ASP A 82 10.44 -7.19 4.05
CA ASP A 82 11.53 -8.17 4.12
C ASP A 82 11.70 -8.72 5.55
N VAL A 83 11.22 -8.00 6.57
CA VAL A 83 11.43 -8.31 8.00
C VAL A 83 10.18 -8.24 8.88
N VAL A 84 9.06 -7.71 8.36
CA VAL A 84 7.78 -7.62 9.07
C VAL A 84 6.68 -8.24 8.20
N SER A 85 5.83 -9.09 8.76
CA SER A 85 4.64 -9.61 8.09
C SER A 85 3.49 -8.60 8.11
N ASN A 86 2.52 -8.76 7.21
CA ASN A 86 1.33 -7.89 7.19
C ASN A 86 0.57 -7.93 8.53
N GLN A 87 0.52 -9.10 9.18
CA GLN A 87 -0.18 -9.27 10.45
C GLN A 87 0.58 -8.58 11.59
N GLU A 88 1.90 -8.74 11.69
CA GLU A 88 2.70 -8.04 12.70
C GLU A 88 2.59 -6.51 12.55
N ALA A 89 2.53 -6.02 11.31
CA ALA A 89 2.30 -4.60 11.04
C ALA A 89 0.89 -4.16 11.48
N ALA A 90 -0.14 -4.96 11.19
CA ALA A 90 -1.52 -4.71 11.63
C ALA A 90 -1.62 -4.66 13.16
N ASP A 91 -1.08 -5.66 13.85
CA ASP A 91 -1.08 -5.77 15.30
C ASP A 91 -0.36 -4.58 15.94
N THR A 92 0.76 -4.17 15.37
CA THR A 92 1.51 -3.00 15.84
C THR A 92 0.70 -1.71 15.71
N MET A 93 0.05 -1.51 14.56
CA MET A 93 -0.76 -0.31 14.32
C MET A 93 -1.99 -0.27 15.23
N LEU A 94 -2.67 -1.41 15.43
CA LEU A 94 -3.78 -1.51 16.37
C LEU A 94 -3.35 -1.19 17.80
N ASN A 95 -2.20 -1.70 18.24
CA ASN A 95 -1.65 -1.37 19.56
C ASN A 95 -1.34 0.12 19.73
N VAL A 96 -0.90 0.81 18.66
CA VAL A 96 -0.67 2.26 18.68
C VAL A 96 -1.99 3.04 18.74
N LEU A 97 -2.98 2.63 17.95
CA LEU A 97 -4.31 3.24 17.94
C LEU A 97 -5.02 3.08 19.28
N ALA A 98 -4.94 1.89 19.89
CA ALA A 98 -5.49 1.59 21.21
C ALA A 98 -4.86 2.41 22.35
N GLN A 99 -3.65 2.96 22.13
CA GLN A 99 -2.99 3.85 23.08
C GLN A 99 -3.40 5.33 22.93
N GLU A 100 -4.39 5.65 22.07
CA GLU A 100 -4.85 7.02 21.75
C GLU A 100 -3.74 8.00 21.35
N LYS A 101 -2.59 7.49 20.89
CA LYS A 101 -1.56 8.33 20.27
C LYS A 101 -2.04 8.66 18.87
N THR A 102 -2.94 9.62 18.76
CA THR A 102 -3.43 10.13 17.48
C THR A 102 -2.24 10.43 16.56
N PRO A 103 -2.17 9.81 15.37
CA PRO A 103 -1.19 10.20 14.36
C PRO A 103 -1.33 11.70 14.13
N LYS A 104 -0.22 12.44 14.20
CA LYS A 104 -0.24 13.88 13.92
C LYS A 104 -0.89 14.08 12.56
N THR A 105 -1.99 14.84 12.52
CA THR A 105 -2.68 15.19 11.29
C THR A 105 -1.67 15.86 10.35
N PHE A 106 -1.39 15.23 9.21
CA PHE A 106 -0.59 15.87 8.16
C PHE A 106 -1.50 16.83 7.41
N ASN A 107 -1.34 18.14 7.69
CA ASN A 107 -1.91 19.16 6.81
C ASN A 107 -1.26 19.00 5.42
N THR A 108 -2.07 18.73 4.41
CA THR A 108 -1.61 18.62 3.02
C THR A 108 -0.95 19.93 2.61
N VAL A 109 0.37 19.92 2.41
CA VAL A 109 1.04 20.99 1.68
C VAL A 109 0.88 20.65 0.20
N SER A 110 -0.16 21.18 -0.43
CA SER A 110 -0.22 21.21 -1.89
C SER A 110 0.83 22.21 -2.37
N THR A 111 2.00 21.72 -2.80
CA THR A 111 2.84 22.50 -3.69
C THR A 111 2.31 22.28 -5.10
N ALA A 112 1.51 23.23 -5.58
CA ALA A 112 1.22 23.34 -7.00
C ALA A 112 2.54 23.47 -7.79
N SER A 113 2.69 22.67 -8.83
CA SER A 113 3.70 22.85 -9.89
C SER A 113 2.97 23.25 -11.16
#